data_AF-A0A1Q4BX07-F1
#
_entry.id   AF-A0A1Q4BX07-F1
#
_cell.length_a   1.000
_cell.length_b   1.000
_cell.length_c   1.000
_cell.angle_alpha   90.00
_cell.angle_beta   90.00
_cell.angle_gamma   90.00
#
_symmetry.space_group_name_H-M   'P 1'
#
loop_
_entity.id
_entity.type
_entity.pdbx_description
1 polymer ?
#
loop_
_entity_poly.entity_id
_entity_poly.type
_entity_poly.pdbx_seq_one_letter_code
_entity_poly.pdbx_strand_id
1 'polypeptide(L)'
;MRSRLPFTDPVVLVLLSMVHSGAMVGSALANDLRLRMPVDCEVGRTCIIQNYVDVDPSAAATDYTCGTLTYDGHNGTDFRLPSLAAQRAKVNVLAAADGRVLRIRDGVDDVAVTGGAHGKVDGRECGNGVIVGHAENWETQYCHMAKGTIRVKPGDSVVAGDPLGQIGLSGLTEYPHLHFTLRHDGKIADPFAYGRAGGACSGDAENLWDESVRKQLAYRPRTVLNTGFATDTVTREAIENGEMAQQQPAANSPAIVAFVRAIGLKQGDVQSLTLRDPAGHTLAEHHGAALDKNKAQVILFTGKKRTRPNWESGTYTATYVVSHDEQTLLEQQFQFELR
;
A
#
# COMPACT_ATOMS: atom_id res chain seq x y z
N MET A 1 4.42 -85.18 -67.59
CA MET A 1 5.74 -85.78 -67.32
C MET A 1 6.59 -84.73 -66.60
N ARG A 2 7.05 -85.06 -65.38
CA ARG A 2 8.28 -84.59 -64.68
C ARG A 2 8.62 -83.09 -64.69
N SER A 3 8.51 -82.39 -63.55
CA SER A 3 9.59 -82.14 -62.54
C SER A 3 10.52 -80.96 -62.96
N ARG A 4 11.02 -80.01 -62.16
CA ARG A 4 11.23 -79.81 -60.71
C ARG A 4 11.28 -78.29 -60.42
N LEU A 5 11.08 -77.91 -59.16
CA LEU A 5 11.53 -76.63 -58.53
C LEU A 5 13.08 -76.63 -58.37
N PRO A 6 13.77 -75.50 -58.04
CA PRO A 6 13.91 -75.05 -56.63
C PRO A 6 14.25 -73.55 -56.35
N PHE A 7 14.26 -73.21 -55.03
CA PHE A 7 14.92 -72.08 -54.31
C PHE A 7 14.26 -70.68 -54.38
N THR A 8 14.14 -69.84 -53.33
CA THR A 8 14.58 -69.77 -51.90
C THR A 8 13.81 -68.62 -51.20
N ASP A 9 13.32 -68.85 -49.97
CA ASP A 9 13.37 -68.02 -48.73
C ASP A 9 12.87 -66.55 -48.61
N PRO A 10 12.53 -66.08 -47.37
CA PRO A 10 11.26 -65.42 -47.08
C PRO A 10 11.34 -63.92 -46.79
N VAL A 11 10.20 -63.22 -46.93
CA VAL A 11 10.01 -61.86 -46.40
C VAL A 11 9.16 -61.93 -45.14
N VAL A 12 9.77 -61.54 -44.03
CA VAL A 12 9.13 -61.30 -42.73
C VAL A 12 8.27 -60.04 -42.82
N LEU A 13 6.96 -60.19 -42.65
CA LEU A 13 6.02 -59.07 -42.56
C LEU A 13 5.94 -58.61 -41.09
N VAL A 14 6.55 -57.46 -40.80
CA VAL A 14 6.44 -56.79 -39.49
C VAL A 14 5.08 -56.10 -39.42
N LEU A 15 4.18 -56.63 -38.57
CA LEU A 15 2.93 -55.98 -38.18
C LEU A 15 3.25 -54.83 -37.21
N LEU A 16 3.12 -53.59 -37.68
CA LEU A 16 3.18 -52.38 -36.87
C LEU A 16 1.89 -52.27 -36.04
N SER A 17 1.97 -52.53 -34.74
CA SER A 17 0.92 -52.21 -33.78
C SER A 17 0.87 -50.70 -33.55
N MET A 18 -0.18 -50.05 -34.06
CA MET A 18 -0.47 -48.64 -33.76
C MET A 18 -0.95 -48.53 -32.29
N VAL A 19 -0.04 -48.15 -31.40
CA VAL A 19 -0.39 -47.64 -30.07
C VAL A 19 -1.06 -46.28 -30.26
N HIS A 20 -2.37 -46.22 -30.04
CA HIS A 20 -3.06 -44.94 -29.85
C HIS A 20 -2.63 -44.36 -28.50
N SER A 21 -1.60 -43.52 -28.52
CA SER A 21 -1.31 -42.62 -27.41
C SER A 21 -2.44 -41.58 -27.36
N GLY A 22 -3.47 -41.87 -26.56
CA GLY A 22 -4.39 -40.85 -26.09
C GLY A 22 -3.59 -39.85 -25.26
N ALA A 23 -3.28 -38.70 -25.84
CA ALA A 23 -2.79 -37.56 -25.08
C ALA A 23 -3.91 -37.15 -24.11
N MET A 24 -3.75 -37.51 -22.84
CA MET A 24 -4.44 -36.85 -21.74
C MET A 24 -4.00 -35.38 -21.78
N VAL A 25 -4.82 -34.52 -22.38
CA VAL A 25 -4.72 -33.08 -22.20
C VAL A 25 -5.15 -32.82 -20.75
N GLY A 26 -4.18 -32.83 -19.84
CA GLY A 26 -4.38 -32.31 -18.50
C GLY A 26 -4.65 -30.82 -18.61
N SER A 27 -5.91 -30.40 -18.51
CA SER A 27 -6.27 -29.03 -18.13
C SER A 27 -6.55 -28.99 -16.63
N ALA A 28 -5.61 -28.39 -15.91
CA ALA A 28 -5.80 -27.73 -14.62
C ALA A 28 -4.63 -26.73 -14.51
N LEU A 29 -4.76 -25.60 -15.21
CA LEU A 29 -5.02 -24.28 -14.62
C LEU A 29 -3.98 -23.94 -13.55
N ALA A 30 -2.91 -23.28 -14.01
CA ALA A 30 -2.10 -22.47 -13.10
C ALA A 30 -3.02 -21.38 -12.53
N ASN A 31 -2.93 -21.20 -11.22
CA ASN A 31 -3.63 -20.21 -10.40
C ASN A 31 -3.40 -18.79 -10.99
N ASP A 32 -4.27 -18.31 -11.88
CA ASP A 32 -3.96 -17.17 -12.76
C ASP A 32 -4.49 -15.82 -12.22
N LEU A 33 -4.78 -15.74 -10.92
CA LEU A 33 -5.14 -14.45 -10.33
C LEU A 33 -3.92 -13.53 -10.31
N ARG A 34 -3.95 -12.49 -11.16
CA ARG A 34 -2.99 -11.39 -11.13
C ARG A 34 -3.68 -10.10 -10.72
N LEU A 35 -3.23 -9.56 -9.58
CA LEU A 35 -3.79 -8.34 -9.01
C LEU A 35 -3.12 -7.10 -9.61
N ARG A 36 -3.95 -6.16 -10.06
CA ARG A 36 -3.55 -4.78 -10.42
C ARG A 36 -3.83 -3.83 -9.26
N MET A 37 -3.34 -2.61 -9.38
CA MET A 37 -3.48 -1.58 -8.35
C MET A 37 -4.96 -1.39 -7.95
N PRO A 38 -5.32 -1.53 -6.65
CA PRO A 38 -6.71 -1.40 -6.20
C PRO A 38 -7.11 0.06 -5.92
N VAL A 39 -6.21 1.02 -6.18
CA VAL A 39 -6.36 2.44 -5.87
C VAL A 39 -5.78 3.31 -6.98
N ASP A 40 -6.47 4.39 -7.30
CA ASP A 40 -6.03 5.38 -8.31
C ASP A 40 -5.05 6.39 -7.68
N CYS A 41 -3.90 5.89 -7.23
CA CYS A 41 -2.83 6.69 -6.64
C CYS A 41 -1.43 6.12 -6.94
N GLU A 42 -0.41 6.93 -6.72
CA GLU A 42 0.99 6.56 -6.91
C GLU A 42 1.60 6.20 -5.55
N VAL A 43 1.76 4.90 -5.28
CA VAL A 43 2.31 4.41 -4.00
C VAL A 43 3.75 4.89 -3.81
N GLY A 44 4.00 5.55 -2.68
CA GLY A 44 5.25 6.25 -2.35
C GLY A 44 5.26 7.74 -2.71
N ARG A 45 4.18 8.27 -3.32
CA ARG A 45 4.07 9.68 -3.68
C ARG A 45 2.75 10.31 -3.26
N THR A 46 1.61 9.77 -3.72
CA THR A 46 0.28 10.32 -3.42
C THR A 46 -0.55 9.44 -2.48
N CYS A 47 -0.08 8.22 -2.24
CA CYS A 47 -0.53 7.31 -1.19
C CYS A 47 0.64 6.44 -0.75
N ILE A 48 0.47 5.71 0.36
CA ILE A 48 1.49 4.77 0.86
C ILE A 48 0.82 3.48 1.32
N ILE A 49 1.58 2.38 1.41
CA ILE A 49 1.13 1.20 2.14
C ILE A 49 1.51 1.41 3.60
N GLN A 50 0.52 1.49 4.48
CA GLN A 50 0.73 1.70 5.92
C GLN A 50 0.91 0.38 6.65
N ASN A 51 0.05 -0.59 6.35
CA ASN A 51 0.06 -1.91 6.95
C ASN A 51 -0.10 -2.99 5.87
N TYR A 52 0.50 -4.14 6.12
CA TYR A 52 0.40 -5.38 5.36
C TYR A 52 -0.35 -6.42 6.18
N VAL A 53 -0.68 -7.57 5.57
CA VAL A 53 -1.33 -8.67 6.27
C VAL A 53 -0.46 -9.11 7.44
N ASP A 54 -1.06 -9.29 8.61
CA ASP A 54 -0.46 -9.99 9.73
C ASP A 54 -0.46 -11.48 9.43
N VAL A 55 0.75 -12.01 9.43
CA VAL A 55 1.01 -13.37 9.01
C VAL A 55 1.69 -14.17 10.12
N ASP A 56 1.84 -13.56 11.30
CA ASP A 56 2.14 -14.24 12.57
C ASP A 56 0.82 -14.42 13.35
N PRO A 57 0.43 -15.66 13.74
CA PRO A 57 -0.75 -15.87 14.56
C PRO A 57 -0.62 -15.39 16.01
N SER A 58 0.56 -14.92 16.43
CA SER A 58 0.82 -14.40 17.77
C SER A 58 0.58 -12.88 17.86
N ALA A 59 0.37 -12.39 19.08
CA ALA A 59 0.22 -10.95 19.34
C ALA A 59 1.46 -10.10 19.01
N ALA A 60 2.59 -10.71 18.64
CA ALA A 60 3.77 -9.97 18.18
C ALA A 60 3.53 -9.29 16.83
N ALA A 61 2.72 -9.93 15.97
CA ALA A 61 2.36 -9.52 14.61
C ALA A 61 3.57 -9.25 13.69
N THR A 62 3.59 -9.88 12.52
CA THR A 62 4.64 -9.63 11.52
C THR A 62 4.06 -9.57 10.12
N ASP A 63 4.65 -8.74 9.27
CA ASP A 63 4.29 -8.71 7.85
C ASP A 63 5.02 -9.79 7.04
N TYR A 64 4.75 -9.88 5.73
CA TYR A 64 5.33 -10.88 4.86
C TYR A 64 6.87 -10.87 4.80
N THR A 65 7.51 -9.75 5.17
CA THR A 65 8.98 -9.61 5.25
C THR A 65 9.52 -9.90 6.64
N CYS A 66 8.67 -10.33 7.57
CA CYS A 66 8.93 -10.35 9.01
C CYS A 66 9.23 -8.96 9.59
N GLY A 67 8.74 -7.92 8.92
CA GLY A 67 8.78 -6.56 9.38
C GLY A 67 7.61 -6.24 10.32
N THR A 68 7.58 -4.99 10.75
CA THR A 68 6.62 -4.51 11.77
C THR A 68 5.55 -3.59 11.17
N LEU A 69 5.33 -3.62 9.84
CA LEU A 69 4.30 -2.81 9.19
C LEU A 69 2.98 -3.57 9.18
N THR A 70 2.51 -3.94 10.36
CA THR A 70 1.26 -4.63 10.63
C THR A 70 0.91 -4.51 12.12
N TYR A 71 -0.21 -5.09 12.53
CA TYR A 71 -0.62 -5.27 13.92
C TYR A 71 -1.44 -6.56 14.07
N ASP A 72 -1.60 -7.04 15.30
CA ASP A 72 -2.25 -8.31 15.62
C ASP A 72 -3.63 -8.44 14.95
N GLY A 73 -3.77 -9.45 14.10
CA GLY A 73 -5.01 -9.78 13.40
C GLY A 73 -5.33 -8.90 12.19
N HIS A 74 -4.41 -8.02 11.76
CA HIS A 74 -4.60 -7.24 10.55
C HIS A 74 -4.68 -8.17 9.33
N ASN A 75 -5.78 -8.13 8.58
CA ASN A 75 -6.10 -9.16 7.60
C ASN A 75 -6.07 -8.67 6.14
N GLY A 76 -5.46 -7.50 5.89
CA GLY A 76 -5.42 -6.88 4.58
C GLY A 76 -4.20 -6.00 4.37
N THR A 77 -4.22 -5.21 3.30
CA THR A 77 -3.21 -4.20 2.98
C THR A 77 -3.87 -2.83 2.99
N ASP A 78 -3.28 -1.88 3.73
CA ASP A 78 -3.82 -0.53 3.89
C ASP A 78 -3.14 0.47 2.95
N PHE A 79 -3.86 0.92 1.93
CA PHE A 79 -3.42 1.99 1.02
C PHE A 79 -3.88 3.33 1.56
N ARG A 80 -3.01 3.99 2.32
CA ARG A 80 -3.28 5.21 3.06
C ARG A 80 -3.07 6.47 2.22
N LEU A 81 -4.03 7.39 2.32
CA LEU A 81 -3.90 8.76 1.83
C LEU A 81 -3.21 9.67 2.86
N PRO A 82 -2.52 10.72 2.43
CA PRO A 82 -1.73 11.58 3.31
C PRO A 82 -2.57 12.52 4.20
N SER A 83 -3.84 12.73 3.88
CA SER A 83 -4.74 13.64 4.62
C SER A 83 -6.20 13.50 4.19
N LEU A 84 -7.11 14.10 4.96
CA LEU A 84 -8.50 14.33 4.58
C LEU A 84 -8.64 15.22 3.34
N ALA A 85 -7.69 16.12 3.06
CA ALA A 85 -7.69 16.88 1.81
C ALA A 85 -7.48 15.98 0.59
N ALA A 86 -6.58 15.00 0.69
CA ALA A 86 -6.39 13.99 -0.36
C ALA A 86 -7.63 13.09 -0.52
N GLN A 87 -8.30 12.74 0.57
CA GLN A 87 -9.58 12.02 0.52
C GLN A 87 -10.67 12.83 -0.20
N ARG A 88 -10.80 14.13 0.10
CA ARG A 88 -11.72 15.05 -0.60
C ARG A 88 -11.38 15.24 -2.09
N ALA A 89 -10.17 14.89 -2.52
CA ALA A 89 -9.78 14.82 -3.93
C ALA A 89 -10.31 13.58 -4.66
N LYS A 90 -11.12 12.74 -3.99
CA LYS A 90 -11.94 11.68 -4.60
C LYS A 90 -11.12 10.56 -5.26
N VAL A 91 -10.04 10.12 -4.61
CA VAL A 91 -9.20 9.01 -5.06
C VAL A 91 -10.04 7.75 -5.26
N ASN A 92 -10.04 7.20 -6.47
CA ASN A 92 -10.87 6.05 -6.82
C ASN A 92 -10.31 4.75 -6.20
N VAL A 93 -11.22 3.88 -5.80
CA VAL A 93 -10.95 2.46 -5.54
C VAL A 93 -11.26 1.69 -6.82
N LEU A 94 -10.34 0.85 -7.23
CA LEU A 94 -10.37 0.14 -8.51
C LEU A 94 -10.50 -1.37 -8.27
N ALA A 95 -11.19 -2.08 -9.15
CA ALA A 95 -11.18 -3.53 -9.15
C ALA A 95 -9.75 -4.03 -9.41
N ALA A 96 -9.20 -4.82 -8.50
CA ALA A 96 -7.84 -5.34 -8.62
C ALA A 96 -7.73 -6.45 -9.67
N ALA A 97 -8.82 -7.15 -9.97
CA ALA A 97 -8.89 -8.22 -10.95
C ALA A 97 -10.29 -8.33 -11.56
N ASP A 98 -10.40 -8.98 -12.71
CA ASP A 98 -11.66 -9.28 -13.37
C ASP A 98 -12.55 -10.15 -12.48
N GLY A 99 -13.85 -9.87 -12.43
CA GLY A 99 -14.74 -10.64 -11.59
C GLY A 99 -16.20 -10.20 -11.60
N ARG A 100 -16.93 -10.70 -10.62
CA ARG A 100 -18.34 -10.36 -10.39
C ARG A 100 -18.52 -9.81 -8.99
N VAL A 101 -19.21 -8.69 -8.87
CA VAL A 101 -19.54 -8.10 -7.58
C VAL A 101 -20.49 -9.03 -6.81
N LEU A 102 -20.06 -9.52 -5.65
CA LEU A 102 -20.84 -10.43 -4.82
C LEU A 102 -21.72 -9.67 -3.83
N ARG A 103 -21.13 -8.68 -3.16
CA ARG A 103 -21.75 -7.96 -2.04
C ARG A 103 -21.27 -6.52 -2.02
N ILE A 104 -22.12 -5.63 -1.53
CA ILE A 104 -21.77 -4.24 -1.24
C ILE A 104 -22.34 -3.84 0.13
N ARG A 105 -21.74 -2.83 0.74
CA ARG A 105 -22.35 -2.05 1.82
C ARG A 105 -22.11 -0.58 1.55
N ASP A 106 -23.16 0.23 1.70
CA ASP A 106 -23.07 1.70 1.67
C ASP A 106 -23.93 2.30 2.79
N GLY A 107 -23.71 3.58 3.10
CA GLY A 107 -24.49 4.38 4.06
C GLY A 107 -23.81 4.62 5.41
N VAL A 108 -22.67 4.00 5.69
CA VAL A 108 -21.86 4.25 6.90
C VAL A 108 -21.14 5.60 6.75
N ASP A 109 -21.27 6.48 7.73
CA ASP A 109 -20.66 7.82 7.67
C ASP A 109 -19.13 7.76 7.67
N ASP A 110 -18.52 8.72 6.98
CA ASP A 110 -17.08 8.95 6.97
C ASP A 110 -16.67 9.71 8.25
N VAL A 111 -16.36 8.96 9.31
CA VAL A 111 -16.01 9.49 10.63
C VAL A 111 -14.85 8.69 11.20
N ALA A 112 -13.75 9.38 11.55
CA ALA A 112 -12.63 8.74 12.22
C ALA A 112 -13.07 8.16 13.58
N VAL A 113 -12.81 6.88 13.78
CA VAL A 113 -13.08 6.16 15.04
C VAL A 113 -11.83 6.21 15.91
N THR A 114 -11.69 7.28 16.69
CA THR A 114 -10.55 7.47 17.61
C THR A 114 -10.93 7.17 19.05
N GLY A 115 -9.95 6.83 19.89
CA GLY A 115 -10.07 6.95 21.36
C GLY A 115 -11.08 6.01 22.01
N GLY A 116 -11.05 4.72 21.68
CA GLY A 116 -11.87 3.69 22.32
C GLY A 116 -13.32 3.61 21.81
N ALA A 117 -13.69 4.39 20.79
CA ALA A 117 -15.01 4.37 20.19
C ALA A 117 -15.27 3.19 19.22
N HIS A 118 -14.45 2.13 19.28
CA HIS A 118 -14.52 0.97 18.38
C HIS A 118 -15.92 0.34 18.33
N GLY A 119 -16.62 0.27 19.48
CA GLY A 119 -17.98 -0.28 19.59
C GLY A 119 -19.07 0.43 18.74
N LYS A 120 -18.80 1.63 18.20
CA LYS A 120 -19.78 2.35 17.36
C LYS A 120 -20.00 1.71 16.00
N VAL A 121 -19.06 0.89 15.54
CA VAL A 121 -19.06 0.27 14.22
C VAL A 121 -19.07 -1.26 14.27
N ASP A 122 -19.45 -1.87 15.39
CA ASP A 122 -19.57 -3.32 15.53
C ASP A 122 -20.47 -3.91 14.41
N GLY A 123 -19.99 -4.98 13.78
CA GLY A 123 -20.61 -5.62 12.60
C GLY A 123 -20.50 -4.81 11.30
N ARG A 124 -19.85 -3.65 11.34
CA ARG A 124 -19.64 -2.71 10.23
C ARG A 124 -18.20 -2.18 10.23
N GLU A 125 -17.25 -2.98 10.71
CA GLU A 125 -15.83 -2.63 10.84
C GLU A 125 -15.24 -2.28 9.48
N CYS A 126 -15.60 -3.02 8.43
CA CYS A 126 -15.24 -2.70 7.03
C CYS A 126 -15.84 -1.37 6.52
N GLY A 127 -16.82 -0.79 7.20
CA GLY A 127 -17.51 0.41 6.73
C GLY A 127 -18.28 0.15 5.42
N ASN A 128 -18.26 1.13 4.52
CA ASN A 128 -18.73 0.95 3.16
C ASN A 128 -17.68 0.16 2.37
N GLY A 129 -18.14 -0.73 1.51
CA GLY A 129 -17.23 -1.60 0.80
C GLY A 129 -17.87 -2.46 -0.27
N VAL A 130 -17.01 -3.10 -1.05
CA VAL A 130 -17.36 -4.00 -2.15
C VAL A 130 -16.62 -5.33 -1.95
N ILE A 131 -17.26 -6.44 -2.30
CA ILE A 131 -16.60 -7.74 -2.45
C ILE A 131 -16.78 -8.18 -3.88
N VAL A 132 -15.66 -8.49 -4.56
CA VAL A 132 -15.63 -9.04 -5.92
C VAL A 132 -15.14 -10.48 -5.84
N GLY A 133 -15.90 -11.38 -6.45
CA GLY A 133 -15.53 -12.79 -6.61
C GLY A 133 -14.88 -13.02 -7.97
N HIS A 134 -13.88 -13.88 -7.98
CA HIS A 134 -13.07 -14.21 -9.14
C HIS A 134 -13.15 -15.74 -9.42
N ALA A 135 -12.43 -16.21 -10.44
CA ALA A 135 -12.30 -17.64 -10.68
C ALA A 135 -11.67 -18.35 -9.47
N GLU A 136 -11.85 -19.67 -9.37
CA GLU A 136 -11.19 -20.51 -8.35
C GLU A 136 -11.42 -20.04 -6.90
N ASN A 137 -12.63 -19.55 -6.58
CA ASN A 137 -13.02 -19.11 -5.23
C ASN A 137 -12.15 -18.00 -4.61
N TRP A 138 -11.46 -17.23 -5.44
CA TRP A 138 -10.79 -16.02 -5.02
C TRP A 138 -11.81 -14.90 -4.76
N GLU A 139 -11.61 -14.14 -3.69
CA GLU A 139 -12.39 -12.92 -3.39
C GLU A 139 -11.45 -11.76 -3.05
N THR A 140 -11.74 -10.57 -3.60
CA THR A 140 -11.16 -9.31 -3.15
C THR A 140 -12.22 -8.49 -2.41
N GLN A 141 -11.85 -7.94 -1.26
CA GLN A 141 -12.69 -7.05 -0.47
C GLN A 141 -12.04 -5.68 -0.33
N TYR A 142 -12.85 -4.64 -0.52
CA TYR A 142 -12.47 -3.24 -0.52
C TYR A 142 -13.25 -2.54 0.60
N CYS A 143 -12.58 -2.13 1.67
CA CYS A 143 -13.19 -1.54 2.86
C CYS A 143 -12.86 -0.05 3.02
N HIS A 144 -13.57 0.60 3.95
CA HIS A 144 -13.42 2.02 4.32
C HIS A 144 -13.69 2.98 3.17
N MET A 145 -14.56 2.59 2.24
CA MET A 145 -14.95 3.43 1.10
C MET A 145 -15.82 4.62 1.54
N ALA A 146 -15.79 5.69 0.76
CA ALA A 146 -16.54 6.91 1.05
C ALA A 146 -18.05 6.68 0.86
N LYS A 147 -18.85 7.24 1.77
CA LYS A 147 -20.30 7.11 1.77
C LYS A 147 -20.92 7.64 0.47
N GLY A 148 -21.81 6.86 -0.14
CA GLY A 148 -22.53 7.26 -1.35
C GLY A 148 -21.68 7.25 -2.62
N THR A 149 -20.47 6.67 -2.59
CA THR A 149 -19.56 6.65 -3.75
C THR A 149 -19.51 5.33 -4.49
N ILE A 150 -20.12 4.27 -3.95
CA ILE A 150 -20.12 2.94 -4.60
C ILE A 150 -20.88 3.01 -5.92
N ARG A 151 -20.22 2.56 -7.00
CA ARG A 151 -20.69 2.69 -8.39
C ARG A 151 -21.25 1.41 -8.99
N VAL A 152 -21.14 0.30 -8.24
CA VAL A 152 -21.50 -1.05 -8.68
C VAL A 152 -22.58 -1.63 -7.78
N LYS A 153 -23.30 -2.64 -8.28
CA LYS A 153 -24.28 -3.43 -7.51
C LYS A 153 -23.95 -4.92 -7.56
N PRO A 154 -24.48 -5.72 -6.61
CA PRO A 154 -24.37 -7.16 -6.67
C PRO A 154 -24.79 -7.71 -8.04
N GLY A 155 -23.91 -8.54 -8.61
CA GLY A 155 -24.08 -9.18 -9.90
C GLY A 155 -23.53 -8.40 -11.10
N ASP A 156 -23.03 -7.18 -10.94
CA ASP A 156 -22.28 -6.50 -12.00
C ASP A 156 -20.97 -7.26 -12.28
N SER A 157 -20.59 -7.33 -13.56
CA SER A 157 -19.25 -7.76 -13.97
C SER A 157 -18.32 -6.56 -14.00
N VAL A 158 -17.10 -6.73 -13.51
CA VAL A 158 -16.05 -5.72 -13.51
C VAL A 158 -14.77 -6.30 -14.10
N VAL A 159 -13.97 -5.45 -14.74
CA VAL A 159 -12.61 -5.77 -15.18
C VAL A 159 -11.59 -5.02 -14.34
N ALA A 160 -10.36 -5.54 -14.28
CA ALA A 160 -9.29 -4.93 -13.52
C ALA A 160 -9.04 -3.46 -13.94
N GLY A 161 -9.15 -2.53 -13.00
CA GLY A 161 -9.09 -1.09 -13.22
C GLY A 161 -10.44 -0.37 -13.23
N ASP A 162 -11.56 -1.09 -13.23
CA ASP A 162 -12.89 -0.46 -13.16
C ASP A 162 -13.08 0.28 -11.83
N PRO A 163 -13.59 1.54 -11.82
CA PRO A 163 -13.89 2.25 -10.59
C PRO A 163 -15.05 1.62 -9.81
N LEU A 164 -14.78 1.16 -8.58
CA LEU A 164 -15.78 0.61 -7.67
C LEU A 164 -16.42 1.68 -6.77
N GLY A 165 -15.66 2.73 -6.47
CA GLY A 165 -16.06 3.86 -5.63
C GLY A 165 -14.84 4.69 -5.26
N GLN A 166 -14.82 5.30 -4.07
CA GLN A 166 -13.74 6.20 -3.65
C GLN A 166 -13.25 5.85 -2.24
N ILE A 167 -11.98 6.15 -1.94
CA ILE A 167 -11.42 6.01 -0.60
C ILE A 167 -12.17 6.94 0.36
N GLY A 168 -12.55 6.42 1.51
CA GLY A 168 -13.29 7.15 2.55
C GLY A 168 -12.62 7.06 3.91
N LEU A 169 -13.46 7.19 4.94
CA LEU A 169 -13.15 7.16 6.36
C LEU A 169 -14.28 6.43 7.12
N SER A 170 -14.97 5.50 6.47
CA SER A 170 -16.08 4.77 7.06
C SER A 170 -15.64 3.49 7.76
N GLY A 171 -16.36 3.07 8.80
CA GLY A 171 -16.04 1.86 9.56
C GLY A 171 -14.94 2.08 10.61
N LEU A 172 -14.20 1.02 10.92
CA LEU A 172 -13.19 1.00 11.97
C LEU A 172 -11.85 1.57 11.46
N THR A 173 -11.81 2.88 11.26
CA THR A 173 -10.64 3.57 10.69
C THR A 173 -10.39 4.92 11.35
N GLU A 174 -9.11 5.30 11.50
CA GLU A 174 -8.68 6.59 12.08
C GLU A 174 -8.20 7.60 11.04
N TYR A 175 -7.94 7.16 9.80
CA TYR A 175 -7.38 7.98 8.72
C TYR A 175 -7.83 7.44 7.35
N PRO A 176 -7.89 8.29 6.31
CA PRO A 176 -8.42 7.87 5.02
C PRO A 176 -7.51 6.85 4.34
N HIS A 177 -8.03 5.65 4.07
CA HIS A 177 -7.31 4.58 3.39
C HIS A 177 -8.27 3.58 2.75
N LEU A 178 -7.79 2.81 1.77
CA LEU A 178 -8.43 1.55 1.39
C LEU A 178 -7.81 0.42 2.21
N HIS A 179 -8.64 -0.35 2.91
CA HIS A 179 -8.23 -1.65 3.43
C HIS A 179 -8.61 -2.72 2.40
N PHE A 180 -7.60 -3.36 1.81
CA PHE A 180 -7.73 -4.37 0.76
C PHE A 180 -7.46 -5.76 1.32
N THR A 181 -8.47 -6.63 1.33
CA THR A 181 -8.33 -8.02 1.76
C THR A 181 -8.43 -8.97 0.56
N LEU A 182 -7.51 -9.93 0.48
CA LEU A 182 -7.61 -11.05 -0.45
C LEU A 182 -8.01 -12.32 0.31
N ARG A 183 -8.91 -13.12 -0.27
CA ARG A 183 -9.25 -14.45 0.23
C ARG A 183 -9.19 -15.50 -0.87
N HIS A 184 -8.79 -16.70 -0.49
CA HIS A 184 -8.90 -17.91 -1.29
C HIS A 184 -9.59 -19.00 -0.47
N ASP A 185 -10.65 -19.62 -1.01
CA ASP A 185 -11.46 -20.61 -0.29
C ASP A 185 -11.91 -20.12 1.10
N GLY A 186 -12.28 -18.83 1.18
CA GLY A 186 -12.76 -18.18 2.41
C GLY A 186 -11.68 -17.85 3.45
N LYS A 187 -10.41 -18.15 3.20
CA LYS A 187 -9.28 -17.85 4.10
C LYS A 187 -8.52 -16.61 3.63
N ILE A 188 -8.00 -15.82 4.57
CA ILE A 188 -7.12 -14.68 4.27
C ILE A 188 -5.89 -15.19 3.52
N ALA A 189 -5.56 -14.50 2.43
CA ALA A 189 -4.37 -14.74 1.63
C ALA A 189 -3.54 -13.45 1.58
N ASP A 190 -2.24 -13.57 1.74
CA ASP A 190 -1.31 -12.45 1.56
C ASP A 190 -1.00 -12.27 0.07
N PRO A 191 -1.33 -11.13 -0.56
CA PRO A 191 -1.06 -10.92 -1.98
C PRO A 191 0.44 -10.75 -2.30
N PHE A 192 1.29 -10.48 -1.30
CA PHE A 192 2.73 -10.31 -1.46
C PHE A 192 3.52 -11.62 -1.32
N ALA A 193 2.97 -12.60 -0.59
CA ALA A 193 3.62 -13.86 -0.25
C ALA A 193 2.61 -15.01 -0.09
N TYR A 194 1.82 -15.27 -1.14
CA TYR A 194 0.85 -16.36 -1.17
C TYR A 194 1.53 -17.73 -1.13
N GLY A 195 0.89 -18.70 -0.48
CA GLY A 195 1.40 -20.07 -0.37
C GLY A 195 2.59 -20.24 0.58
N ARG A 196 2.99 -19.19 1.31
CA ARG A 196 4.05 -19.28 2.31
C ARG A 196 3.76 -20.33 3.38
N ALA A 197 4.80 -21.01 3.87
CA ALA A 197 4.70 -21.82 5.08
C ALA A 197 4.44 -20.91 6.30
N GLY A 198 3.66 -21.39 7.27
CA GLY A 198 3.34 -20.63 8.48
C GLY A 198 4.62 -20.19 9.22
N GLY A 199 4.71 -18.88 9.54
CA GLY A 199 5.86 -18.28 10.22
C GLY A 199 7.09 -17.99 9.34
N ALA A 200 7.09 -18.35 8.05
CA ALA A 200 8.21 -18.06 7.16
C ALA A 200 8.08 -16.66 6.52
N CYS A 201 9.16 -15.88 6.56
CA CYS A 201 9.30 -14.66 5.75
C CYS A 201 9.40 -15.03 4.25
N SER A 202 9.02 -14.10 3.37
CA SER A 202 8.81 -14.14 1.89
C SER A 202 9.70 -15.01 0.96
N GLY A 203 10.12 -16.22 1.32
CA GLY A 203 10.99 -17.11 0.53
C GLY A 203 10.35 -17.59 -0.78
N ASP A 204 10.03 -18.89 -0.89
CA ASP A 204 9.42 -19.47 -2.11
C ASP A 204 7.94 -19.07 -2.33
N ALA A 205 7.49 -17.99 -1.68
CA ALA A 205 6.12 -17.54 -1.71
C ALA A 205 5.80 -16.77 -3.00
N GLU A 206 4.58 -16.95 -3.51
CA GLU A 206 4.15 -16.30 -4.74
C GLU A 206 3.70 -14.86 -4.49
N ASN A 207 4.22 -13.92 -5.29
CA ASN A 207 3.68 -12.58 -5.36
C ASN A 207 2.55 -12.51 -6.39
N LEU A 208 1.31 -12.31 -5.92
CA LEU A 208 0.10 -12.31 -6.76
C LEU A 208 -0.13 -10.98 -7.49
N TRP A 209 0.64 -9.93 -7.17
CA TRP A 209 0.58 -8.68 -7.93
C TRP A 209 1.17 -8.85 -9.32
N ASP A 210 0.51 -8.25 -10.30
CA ASP A 210 0.99 -8.15 -11.67
C ASP A 210 2.37 -7.46 -11.71
N GLU A 211 3.26 -7.92 -12.60
CA GLU A 211 4.62 -7.43 -12.71
C GLU A 211 4.68 -5.90 -12.90
N SER A 212 3.71 -5.33 -13.63
CA SER A 212 3.63 -3.90 -13.92
C SER A 212 3.50 -3.02 -12.67
N VAL A 213 2.95 -3.54 -11.58
CA VAL A 213 2.72 -2.77 -10.33
C VAL A 213 3.70 -3.11 -9.21
N ARG A 214 4.44 -4.22 -9.31
CA ARG A 214 5.36 -4.70 -8.24
C ARG A 214 6.39 -3.66 -7.82
N LYS A 215 6.95 -2.89 -8.76
CA LYS A 215 7.92 -1.83 -8.43
C LYS A 215 7.30 -0.74 -7.55
N GLN A 216 6.05 -0.38 -7.81
CA GLN A 216 5.35 0.64 -7.03
C GLN A 216 5.00 0.14 -5.63
N LEU A 217 4.68 -1.16 -5.54
CA LEU A 217 4.31 -1.88 -4.32
C LEU A 217 5.51 -2.42 -3.52
N ALA A 218 6.74 -2.13 -3.96
CA ALA A 218 7.94 -2.57 -3.25
C ALA A 218 7.91 -2.15 -1.78
N TYR A 219 8.37 -3.05 -0.91
CA TYR A 219 8.37 -2.86 0.54
C TYR A 219 9.19 -1.64 0.94
N ARG A 220 8.63 -0.77 1.79
CA ARG A 220 9.30 0.44 2.30
C ARG A 220 9.26 0.44 3.83
N PRO A 221 10.32 -0.02 4.51
CA PRO A 221 10.31 -0.17 5.97
C PRO A 221 10.07 1.13 6.74
N ARG A 222 10.53 2.26 6.17
CA ARG A 222 10.28 3.64 6.64
C ARG A 222 9.81 4.48 5.46
N THR A 223 8.80 5.32 5.68
CA THR A 223 8.25 6.16 4.62
C THR A 223 7.93 7.56 5.15
N VAL A 224 8.12 8.57 4.30
CA VAL A 224 7.60 9.92 4.56
C VAL A 224 6.16 10.00 4.03
N LEU A 225 5.21 10.31 4.93
CA LEU A 225 3.80 10.48 4.58
C LEU A 225 3.47 11.93 4.20
N ASN A 226 4.04 12.90 4.91
CA ASN A 226 3.83 14.33 4.64
C ASN A 226 5.16 15.08 4.78
N THR A 227 5.38 16.07 3.92
CA THR A 227 6.36 17.13 4.11
C THR A 227 5.71 18.47 3.81
N GLY A 228 6.33 19.56 4.27
CA GLY A 228 5.92 20.89 3.86
C GLY A 228 6.53 21.98 4.72
N PHE A 229 6.10 23.21 4.42
CA PHE A 229 6.49 24.39 5.14
C PHE A 229 5.27 25.02 5.80
N ALA A 230 5.48 25.60 6.97
CA ALA A 230 4.47 26.30 7.74
C ALA A 230 4.97 27.70 8.10
N THR A 231 4.01 28.57 8.40
CA THR A 231 4.30 29.93 8.88
C THR A 231 4.05 30.11 10.37
N ASP A 232 3.50 29.08 11.03
CA ASP A 232 3.17 29.04 12.45
C ASP A 232 3.28 27.58 12.96
N THR A 233 2.63 27.29 14.08
CA THR A 233 2.63 26.04 14.82
C THR A 233 2.15 24.88 13.96
N VAL A 234 2.96 23.82 13.92
CA VAL A 234 2.64 22.56 13.25
C VAL A 234 1.84 21.69 14.22
N THR A 235 0.59 21.39 13.89
CA THR A 235 -0.26 20.48 14.68
C THR A 235 -0.56 19.21 13.92
N ARG A 236 -0.75 18.09 14.64
CA ARG A 236 -1.17 16.82 14.04
C ARG A 236 -2.50 16.96 13.30
N GLU A 237 -3.44 17.71 13.88
CA GLU A 237 -4.76 17.96 13.28
C GLU A 237 -4.64 18.69 11.94
N ALA A 238 -3.84 19.77 11.86
CA ALA A 238 -3.66 20.50 10.61
C ALA A 238 -2.99 19.65 9.51
N ILE A 239 -2.06 18.76 9.88
CA ILE A 239 -1.47 17.80 8.94
C ILE A 239 -2.53 16.80 8.46
N GLU A 240 -3.30 16.22 9.37
CA GLU A 240 -4.35 15.24 9.04
C GLU A 240 -5.46 15.85 8.17
N ASN A 241 -5.84 17.10 8.43
CA ASN A 241 -6.83 17.83 7.63
C ASN A 241 -6.29 18.22 6.24
N GLY A 242 -4.97 18.25 6.07
CA GLY A 242 -4.27 18.66 4.84
C GLY A 242 -4.10 20.18 4.71
N GLU A 243 -4.29 20.94 5.78
CA GLU A 243 -4.15 22.41 5.82
C GLU A 243 -2.69 22.83 5.63
N MET A 244 -1.77 22.06 6.19
CA MET A 244 -0.33 22.37 6.13
C MET A 244 0.24 22.30 4.72
N ALA A 245 -0.30 21.42 3.87
CA ALA A 245 0.14 21.28 2.48
C ALA A 245 -0.23 22.50 1.60
N GLN A 246 -1.13 23.36 2.08
CA GLN A 246 -1.57 24.56 1.36
C GLN A 246 -0.80 25.82 1.79
N GLN A 247 -0.02 25.74 2.87
CA GLN A 247 0.75 26.88 3.35
C GLN A 247 1.99 27.08 2.49
N GLN A 248 2.20 28.32 2.06
CA GLN A 248 3.45 28.77 1.45
C GLN A 248 3.94 29.98 2.22
N PRO A 249 5.16 29.92 2.80
CA PRO A 249 5.73 31.09 3.42
C PRO A 249 5.88 32.24 2.41
N ALA A 250 5.62 33.45 2.89
CA ALA A 250 5.75 34.71 2.17
C ALA A 250 6.84 35.57 2.81
N ALA A 251 7.24 36.65 2.15
CA ALA A 251 8.35 37.50 2.58
C ALA A 251 8.14 38.05 4.00
N ASN A 252 6.89 38.32 4.37
CA ASN A 252 6.51 38.86 5.68
C ASN A 252 6.06 37.79 6.70
N SER A 253 6.10 36.49 6.36
CA SER A 253 5.68 35.42 7.27
C SER A 253 6.41 35.50 8.60
N PRO A 254 5.74 35.27 9.75
CA PRO A 254 6.34 35.44 11.07
C PRO A 254 7.39 34.36 11.38
N ALA A 255 7.31 33.20 10.73
CA ALA A 255 8.29 32.14 10.78
C ALA A 255 8.35 31.39 9.44
N ILE A 256 9.44 30.64 9.24
CA ILE A 256 9.50 29.52 8.29
C ILE A 256 9.78 28.29 9.12
N VAL A 257 8.88 27.30 9.05
CA VAL A 257 8.98 26.03 9.76
C VAL A 257 8.89 24.90 8.74
N ALA A 258 9.91 24.05 8.67
CA ALA A 258 9.83 22.80 7.92
C ALA A 258 9.21 21.73 8.82
N PHE A 259 8.35 20.89 8.25
CA PHE A 259 7.78 19.74 8.97
C PHE A 259 7.79 18.48 8.11
N VAL A 260 7.82 17.34 8.79
CA VAL A 260 7.73 16.00 8.22
C VAL A 260 6.84 15.12 9.10
N ARG A 261 5.99 14.31 8.48
CA ARG A 261 5.36 13.16 9.13
C ARG A 261 5.91 11.89 8.50
N ALA A 262 6.64 11.10 9.28
CA ALA A 262 7.16 9.80 8.88
C ALA A 262 6.40 8.66 9.55
N ILE A 263 6.40 7.49 8.92
CA ILE A 263 5.72 6.28 9.37
C ILE A 263 6.65 5.08 9.32
N GLY A 264 6.36 4.07 10.14
CA GLY A 264 7.09 2.80 10.13
C GLY A 264 8.47 2.81 10.78
N LEU A 265 8.84 3.90 11.47
CA LEU A 265 10.16 4.04 12.09
C LEU A 265 10.40 2.98 13.17
N LYS A 266 11.64 2.51 13.26
CA LYS A 266 12.03 1.43 14.18
C LYS A 266 12.73 1.97 15.42
N GLN A 267 12.69 1.20 16.50
CA GLN A 267 13.56 1.41 17.66
C GLN A 267 15.01 1.54 17.17
N GLY A 268 15.77 2.49 17.73
CA GLY A 268 17.13 2.78 17.31
C GLY A 268 17.26 3.78 16.16
N ASP A 269 16.21 4.00 15.37
CA ASP A 269 16.25 5.01 14.30
C ASP A 269 16.50 6.41 14.90
N VAL A 270 17.38 7.19 14.28
CA VAL A 270 17.67 8.60 14.60
C VAL A 270 17.13 9.46 13.47
N GLN A 271 16.42 10.53 13.82
CA GLN A 271 15.82 11.45 12.85
C GLN A 271 16.52 12.81 12.89
N SER A 272 16.78 13.39 11.72
CA SER A 272 17.21 14.79 11.60
C SER A 272 16.37 15.54 10.58
N LEU A 273 16.21 16.85 10.81
CA LEU A 273 15.56 17.76 9.88
C LEU A 273 16.33 19.07 9.88
N THR A 274 16.86 19.46 8.73
CA THR A 274 17.66 20.68 8.57
C THR A 274 16.97 21.60 7.58
N LEU A 275 16.73 22.85 7.96
CA LEU A 275 16.19 23.91 7.12
C LEU A 275 17.32 24.88 6.71
N ARG A 276 17.47 25.14 5.42
CA ARG A 276 18.48 26.03 4.83
C ARG A 276 17.84 27.20 4.10
N ASP A 277 18.53 28.33 4.13
CA ASP A 277 18.19 29.55 3.37
C ASP A 277 18.65 29.45 1.89
N PRO A 278 18.32 30.45 1.05
CA PRO A 278 18.74 30.47 -0.36
C PRO A 278 20.25 30.53 -0.59
N ALA A 279 21.03 30.98 0.39
CA ALA A 279 22.49 30.96 0.33
C ALA A 279 23.10 29.62 0.83
N GLY A 280 22.26 28.69 1.31
CA GLY A 280 22.66 27.38 1.81
C GLY A 280 22.99 27.33 3.30
N HIS A 281 22.87 28.46 4.03
CA HIS A 281 23.13 28.48 5.46
C HIS A 281 22.00 27.79 6.24
N THR A 282 22.36 27.07 7.30
CA THR A 282 21.37 26.45 8.19
C THR A 282 20.63 27.50 9.00
N LEU A 283 19.32 27.60 8.81
CA LEU A 283 18.44 28.48 9.59
C LEU A 283 17.98 27.84 10.89
N ALA A 284 17.67 26.55 10.82
CA ALA A 284 17.21 25.74 11.93
C ALA A 284 17.51 24.26 11.66
N GLU A 285 17.77 23.52 12.71
CA GLU A 285 18.04 22.09 12.64
C GLU A 285 17.45 21.40 13.86
N HIS A 286 16.95 20.20 13.64
CA HIS A 286 16.62 19.27 14.70
C HIS A 286 17.42 17.99 14.48
N HIS A 287 18.06 17.50 15.54
CA HIS A 287 18.69 16.20 15.58
C HIS A 287 18.14 15.45 16.80
N GLY A 288 17.33 14.42 16.54
CA GLY A 288 16.67 13.65 17.58
C GLY A 288 17.59 12.66 18.26
N ALA A 289 17.17 12.14 19.41
CA ALA A 289 17.77 10.93 19.97
C ALA A 289 17.26 9.69 19.21
N ALA A 290 17.97 8.57 19.37
CA ALA A 290 17.50 7.27 18.90
C ALA A 290 16.12 6.93 19.49
N LEU A 291 15.23 6.40 18.67
CA LEU A 291 13.89 6.02 19.11
C LEU A 291 13.94 4.89 20.14
N ASP A 292 13.19 5.07 21.23
CA ASP A 292 13.06 4.13 22.35
C ASP A 292 12.24 2.88 22.00
N LYS A 293 11.40 2.98 20.97
CA LYS A 293 10.54 1.91 20.45
C LYS A 293 10.14 2.22 19.01
N ASN A 294 9.61 1.21 18.32
CA ASN A 294 8.96 1.40 17.03
C ASN A 294 7.87 2.48 17.12
N LYS A 295 7.75 3.31 16.08
CA LYS A 295 6.73 4.35 15.97
C LYS A 295 5.96 4.15 14.68
N ALA A 296 4.65 3.90 14.81
CA ALA A 296 3.75 3.84 13.65
C ALA A 296 3.72 5.18 12.89
N GLN A 297 3.86 6.30 13.61
CA GLN A 297 3.98 7.64 13.06
C GLN A 297 4.80 8.55 13.97
N VAL A 298 5.58 9.47 13.39
CA VAL A 298 6.26 10.58 14.08
C VAL A 298 6.05 11.85 13.26
N ILE A 299 5.81 12.96 13.95
CA ILE A 299 5.85 14.30 13.36
C ILE A 299 7.08 15.00 13.90
N LEU A 300 7.92 15.49 12.99
CA LEU A 300 9.09 16.29 13.31
C LEU A 300 8.99 17.64 12.61
N PHE A 301 9.43 18.71 13.29
CA PHE A 301 9.50 20.03 12.70
C PHE A 301 10.68 20.82 13.25
N THR A 302 11.20 21.76 12.45
CA THR A 302 12.23 22.72 12.85
C THR A 302 11.98 24.04 12.12
N GLY A 303 12.35 25.17 12.71
CA GLY A 303 12.06 26.44 12.07
C GLY A 303 12.70 27.64 12.73
N LYS A 304 12.59 28.77 12.04
CA LYS A 304 13.16 30.05 12.45
C LYS A 304 12.07 31.13 12.44
N LYS A 305 11.97 31.88 13.54
CA LYS A 305 11.16 33.11 13.60
C LYS A 305 11.84 34.22 12.82
N ARG A 306 11.06 35.03 12.12
CA ARG A 306 11.53 36.18 11.35
C ARG A 306 12.07 37.25 12.30
N THR A 307 13.33 37.63 12.11
CA THR A 307 13.99 38.69 12.89
C THR A 307 14.31 39.94 12.07
N ARG A 308 14.20 39.84 10.74
CA ARG A 308 14.40 40.95 9.78
C ARG A 308 13.06 41.40 9.17
N PRO A 309 12.99 42.58 8.52
CA PRO A 309 11.76 43.08 7.92
C PRO A 309 11.14 42.14 6.88
N ASN A 310 11.95 41.37 6.15
CA ASN A 310 11.50 40.32 5.24
C ASN A 310 12.46 39.12 5.28
N TRP A 311 11.95 37.96 4.90
CA TRP A 311 12.75 36.82 4.47
C TRP A 311 13.46 37.13 3.15
N GLU A 312 14.60 36.48 2.93
CA GLU A 312 15.37 36.65 1.70
C GLU A 312 14.69 35.87 0.58
N SER A 313 14.43 36.51 -0.56
CA SER A 313 13.87 35.81 -1.72
C SER A 313 14.83 34.72 -2.21
N GLY A 314 14.27 33.63 -2.73
CA GLY A 314 15.02 32.49 -3.27
C GLY A 314 14.48 31.15 -2.77
N THR A 315 15.22 30.09 -3.08
CA THR A 315 14.85 28.72 -2.73
C THR A 315 15.23 28.37 -1.30
N TYR A 316 14.24 28.03 -0.49
CA TYR A 316 14.46 27.44 0.83
C TYR A 316 14.37 25.93 0.74
N THR A 317 15.29 25.23 1.39
CA THR A 317 15.42 23.78 1.28
C THR A 317 15.40 23.14 2.65
N ALA A 318 14.61 22.08 2.80
CA ALA A 318 14.60 21.23 3.97
C ALA A 318 15.06 19.82 3.59
N THR A 319 15.93 19.24 4.40
CA THR A 319 16.39 17.85 4.26
C THR A 319 16.06 17.08 5.52
N TYR A 320 15.31 15.99 5.36
CA TYR A 320 14.97 15.04 6.41
C TYR A 320 15.75 13.75 6.22
N VAL A 321 16.37 13.25 7.28
CA VAL A 321 17.15 12.01 7.28
C VAL A 321 16.68 11.10 8.40
N VAL A 322 16.57 9.80 8.11
CA VAL A 322 16.52 8.74 9.10
C VAL A 322 17.76 7.88 8.97
N SER A 323 18.49 7.73 10.06
CA SER A 323 19.63 6.81 10.15
C SER A 323 19.42 5.74 11.22
N HIS A 324 20.14 4.64 11.08
CA HIS A 324 20.21 3.55 12.06
C HIS A 324 21.64 3.02 12.05
N ASP A 325 22.28 2.91 13.23
CA ASP A 325 23.70 2.55 13.33
C ASP A 325 24.60 3.33 12.36
N GLU A 326 24.39 4.66 12.30
CA GLU A 326 25.08 5.62 11.42
C GLU A 326 24.83 5.46 9.91
N GLN A 327 24.10 4.42 9.48
CA GLN A 327 23.70 4.26 8.08
C GLN A 327 22.44 5.08 7.78
N THR A 328 22.49 5.89 6.71
CA THR A 328 21.28 6.58 6.21
C THR A 328 20.35 5.58 5.54
N LEU A 329 19.13 5.47 6.05
CA LEU A 329 18.09 4.55 5.55
C LEU A 329 17.01 5.25 4.74
N LEU A 330 16.78 6.54 4.99
CA LEU A 330 15.80 7.36 4.31
C LEU A 330 16.32 8.80 4.27
N GLU A 331 16.30 9.40 3.10
CA GLU A 331 16.58 10.82 2.91
C GLU A 331 15.48 11.42 2.04
N GLN A 332 14.91 12.53 2.48
CA GLN A 332 13.89 13.28 1.73
C GLN A 332 14.21 14.76 1.75
N GLN A 333 14.44 15.32 0.56
CA GLN A 333 14.56 16.75 0.36
C GLN A 333 13.24 17.33 -0.14
N PHE A 334 12.90 18.54 0.31
CA PHE A 334 11.76 19.31 -0.18
C PHE A 334 12.07 20.81 -0.07
N GLN A 335 11.47 21.59 -0.96
CA GLN A 335 11.82 23.00 -1.12
C GLN A 335 10.59 23.84 -1.47
N PHE A 336 10.68 25.15 -1.21
CA PHE A 336 9.75 26.13 -1.74
C PHE A 336 10.52 27.35 -2.25
N GLU A 337 9.95 28.02 -3.24
CA GLU A 337 10.51 29.25 -3.80
C GLU A 337 9.81 30.46 -3.17
N LEU A 338 10.58 31.32 -2.52
CA LEU A 338 10.08 32.59 -2.01
C LEU A 338 10.36 33.70 -3.01
N ARG A 339 9.31 34.31 -3.54
CA ARG A 339 9.43 35.49 -4.43
C ARG A 339 9.43 36.77 -3.62
#